data_AF-A0A1B8TLY0-F1
#
_entry.id   AF-A0A1B8TLY0-F1
#
_cell.length_a   1.000
_cell.length_b   1.000
_cell.length_c   1.000
_cell.angle_alpha   90.00
_cell.angle_beta   90.00
_cell.angle_gamma   90.00
#
_symmetry.space_group_name_H-M   'P 1'
#
loop_
_entity.id
_entity.type
_entity.pdbx_description
1 polymer ?
#
loop_
_entity_poly.entity_id
_entity_poly.type
_entity_poly.pdbx_seq_one_letter_code
_entity_poly.pdbx_strand_id
1 'polypeptide(L)'
;MAFRPLPAKAMTKLLREAKPLQSLFAEAQRLSRLQELLDSQLQPAARPYCRVASWREGSLLLVVTDGHWATRLRYQQNRLLRQLAAFEEFRGLVRILFKVQPTTQAPTRVNTNRISESASATLHEAAEGISNPQLKAALERLASRSRKPPEPGEE
;
A
#
# COMPACT_ATOMS: atom_id res chain seq x y z
N MET A 1 23.74 29.52 -4.15
CA MET A 1 23.83 28.29 -4.96
C MET A 1 22.42 27.87 -5.34
N ALA A 2 22.07 27.88 -6.63
CA ALA A 2 20.71 27.56 -7.10
C ALA A 2 20.52 26.05 -7.20
N PHE A 3 19.57 25.49 -6.45
CA PHE A 3 19.16 24.09 -6.56
C PHE A 3 18.48 23.89 -7.93
N ARG A 4 19.10 23.10 -8.80
CA ARG A 4 18.52 22.74 -10.11
C ARG A 4 17.85 21.37 -9.95
N PRO A 5 16.52 21.25 -10.05
CA PRO A 5 15.86 19.96 -9.94
C PRO A 5 16.34 19.03 -11.07
N LEU A 6 16.59 17.77 -10.73
CA LEU A 6 16.93 16.73 -11.70
C LEU A 6 15.79 16.61 -12.74
N PRO A 7 16.10 16.38 -14.02
CA PRO A 7 15.08 16.21 -15.04
C PRO A 7 14.19 15.01 -14.70
N ALA A 8 12.87 15.21 -14.75
CA ALA A 8 11.90 14.16 -14.48
C ALA A 8 12.10 12.99 -15.49
N LYS A 9 12.45 11.82 -14.97
CA LYS A 9 12.51 10.59 -15.75
C LYS A 9 11.20 9.83 -15.62
N ALA A 10 10.74 9.21 -16.71
CA ALA A 10 9.62 8.29 -16.66
C ALA A 10 9.90 7.15 -15.66
N MET A 11 8.93 6.84 -14.81
CA MET A 11 9.04 5.80 -13.78
C MET A 11 9.41 4.44 -14.37
N THR A 12 8.85 4.10 -15.53
CA THR A 12 9.18 2.88 -16.29
C THR A 12 10.66 2.81 -16.70
N LYS A 13 11.27 3.95 -17.02
CA LYS A 13 12.70 4.04 -17.35
C LYS A 13 13.57 3.83 -16.12
N LEU A 14 13.20 4.42 -14.98
CA LEU A 14 13.90 4.23 -13.71
C LEU A 14 13.86 2.78 -13.21
N LEU A 15 12.68 2.14 -13.29
CA LEU A 15 12.49 0.74 -12.91
C LEU A 15 13.34 -0.22 -13.77
N ARG A 16 13.63 0.17 -15.02
CA ARG A 16 14.47 -0.59 -15.96
C ARG A 16 15.94 -0.24 -15.91
N GLU A 17 16.37 0.89 -15.34
CA GLU A 17 17.80 1.29 -15.34
C GLU A 17 18.56 0.75 -14.12
N ALA A 18 17.90 0.66 -12.96
CA ALA A 18 18.55 0.16 -11.75
C ALA A 18 18.44 -1.37 -11.65
N LYS A 19 19.58 -2.08 -11.68
CA LYS A 19 19.67 -3.55 -11.53
C LYS A 19 18.79 -4.16 -10.42
N PRO A 20 18.77 -3.65 -9.17
CA PRO A 20 17.91 -4.21 -8.13
C PRO A 20 16.41 -3.99 -8.37
N LEU A 21 16.03 -2.95 -9.11
CA LEU A 21 14.64 -2.68 -9.45
C LEU A 21 14.15 -3.56 -10.61
N GLN A 22 15.04 -3.89 -11.55
CA GLN A 22 14.72 -4.79 -12.66
C GLN A 22 14.31 -6.18 -12.16
N SER A 23 15.07 -6.77 -11.22
CA SER A 23 14.77 -8.10 -10.69
C SER A 23 13.46 -8.12 -9.89
N LEU A 24 13.20 -7.07 -9.10
CA LEU A 24 11.95 -6.91 -8.37
C LEU A 24 10.75 -6.73 -9.32
N PHE A 25 10.93 -5.97 -10.40
CA PHE A 25 9.90 -5.79 -11.43
C PHE A 25 9.61 -7.11 -12.18
N ALA A 26 10.66 -7.86 -12.53
CA ALA A 26 10.50 -9.17 -13.16
C ALA A 26 9.74 -10.17 -12.26
N GLU A 27 10.06 -10.20 -10.96
CA GLU A 27 9.34 -11.02 -9.97
C GLU A 27 7.87 -10.59 -9.87
N ALA A 28 7.60 -9.29 -9.79
CA ALA A 28 6.24 -8.75 -9.73
C ALA A 28 5.44 -9.11 -11.00
N GLN A 29 6.06 -9.01 -12.17
CA GLN A 29 5.42 -9.39 -13.44
C GLN A 29 5.17 -10.91 -13.51
N ARG A 30 6.10 -11.73 -13.00
CA ARG A 30 5.90 -13.18 -12.87
C ARG A 30 4.70 -13.49 -11.97
N LEU A 31 4.63 -12.89 -10.78
CA LEU A 31 3.50 -13.07 -9.86
C LEU A 31 2.18 -12.60 -10.48
N SER A 32 2.20 -11.51 -11.24
CA SER A 32 1.00 -10.99 -11.94
C SER A 32 0.48 -11.99 -12.97
N ARG A 33 1.36 -12.61 -13.78
CA ARG A 33 0.97 -13.68 -14.71
C ARG A 33 0.36 -14.88 -13.97
N LEU A 34 0.98 -15.31 -12.86
CA LEU A 34 0.45 -16.41 -12.06
C LEU A 34 -0.93 -16.08 -11.46
N GLN A 35 -1.15 -14.82 -11.07
CA GLN A 35 -2.44 -14.33 -10.60
C GLN A 35 -3.52 -14.42 -11.68
N GLU A 36 -3.22 -14.01 -12.91
CA GLU A 36 -4.17 -14.09 -14.03
C GLU A 36 -4.60 -15.54 -14.31
N LEU A 37 -3.64 -16.47 -14.30
CA LEU A 37 -3.92 -17.90 -14.46
C LEU A 37 -4.77 -18.45 -13.32
N LEU A 38 -4.46 -18.06 -12.07
CA LEU A 38 -5.29 -18.40 -10.91
C LEU A 38 -6.72 -17.88 -11.08
N ASP A 39 -6.89 -16.60 -11.43
CA ASP A 39 -8.18 -15.95 -11.58
C ASP A 39 -9.03 -16.57 -12.70
N SER A 40 -8.39 -17.14 -13.73
CA SER A 40 -9.07 -17.90 -14.79
C SER A 40 -9.73 -19.19 -14.28
N GLN A 41 -9.19 -19.78 -13.20
CA GLN A 41 -9.71 -21.00 -12.59
C GLN A 41 -10.68 -20.72 -11.42
N LEU A 42 -10.62 -19.52 -10.85
CA LEU A 42 -11.49 -19.09 -9.76
C LEU A 42 -12.83 -18.54 -10.25
N GLN A 43 -13.86 -18.72 -9.40
CA GLN A 43 -15.15 -18.05 -9.59
C GLN A 43 -14.97 -16.53 -9.49
N PRO A 44 -15.72 -15.72 -10.26
CA PRO A 44 -15.59 -14.25 -10.23
C PRO A 44 -15.69 -13.66 -8.82
N ALA A 45 -16.56 -14.21 -7.97
CA ALA A 45 -16.74 -13.78 -6.59
C ALA A 45 -15.51 -14.05 -5.67
N ALA A 46 -14.67 -15.03 -5.99
CA ALA A 46 -13.51 -15.39 -5.17
C ALA A 46 -12.24 -14.59 -5.52
N ARG A 47 -12.14 -14.07 -6.75
CA ARG A 47 -10.95 -13.36 -7.27
C ARG A 47 -10.48 -12.19 -6.40
N PRO A 48 -11.35 -11.31 -5.87
CA PRO A 48 -10.90 -10.19 -5.05
C PRO A 48 -10.22 -10.63 -3.74
N TYR A 49 -10.56 -11.82 -3.26
CA TYR A 49 -10.21 -12.31 -1.93
C TYR A 49 -9.04 -13.28 -1.94
N CYS A 50 -8.50 -13.67 -3.10
CA CYS A 50 -7.42 -14.64 -3.22
C CYS A 50 -6.25 -14.08 -4.04
N ARG A 51 -5.05 -14.07 -3.44
CA ARG A 51 -3.83 -13.53 -4.08
C ARG A 51 -2.70 -14.55 -4.06
N VAL A 52 -1.95 -14.63 -5.16
CA VAL A 52 -0.69 -15.40 -5.20
C VAL A 52 0.37 -14.66 -4.39
N ALA A 53 0.87 -15.30 -3.32
CA ALA A 53 1.94 -14.74 -2.49
C ALA A 53 3.32 -15.28 -2.88
N SER A 54 3.42 -16.58 -3.17
CA SER A 54 4.65 -17.18 -3.66
C SER A 54 4.38 -18.48 -4.42
N TRP A 55 5.26 -18.79 -5.36
CA TRP A 55 5.29 -20.04 -6.11
C TRP A 55 6.73 -20.51 -6.20
N ARG A 56 7.10 -21.51 -5.39
CA ARG A 56 8.47 -22.06 -5.27
C ARG A 56 8.39 -23.52 -4.81
N GLU A 57 9.34 -24.35 -5.22
CA GLU A 57 9.52 -25.72 -4.69
C GLU A 57 8.22 -26.57 -4.74
N GLY A 58 7.47 -26.45 -5.84
CA GLY A 58 6.22 -27.21 -6.00
C GLY A 58 5.08 -26.79 -5.07
N SER A 59 5.23 -25.70 -4.31
CA SER A 59 4.23 -25.19 -3.38
C SER A 59 3.74 -23.80 -3.79
N LEU A 60 2.43 -23.69 -4.03
CA LEU A 60 1.75 -22.42 -4.30
C LEU A 60 1.14 -21.88 -3.01
N LEU A 61 1.62 -20.73 -2.55
CA LEU A 61 1.04 -20.04 -1.40
C LEU A 61 0.03 -19.00 -1.87
N LEU A 62 -1.21 -19.18 -1.43
CA LEU A 62 -2.31 -18.25 -1.64
C LEU A 62 -2.64 -17.52 -0.34
N VAL A 63 -2.69 -16.19 -0.42
CA VAL A 63 -3.20 -15.36 0.67
C VAL A 63 -4.68 -15.11 0.43
N VAL A 64 -5.47 -15.36 1.47
CA VAL A 64 -6.92 -15.20 1.44
C VAL A 64 -7.34 -14.15 2.47
N THR A 65 -8.22 -13.23 2.11
CA THR A 65 -8.60 -12.11 2.99
C THR A 65 -9.42 -12.53 4.20
N ASP A 66 -10.26 -13.56 4.08
CA ASP A 66 -11.12 -14.03 5.19
C ASP A 66 -11.19 -15.56 5.29
N GLY A 67 -11.70 -16.04 6.42
CA GLY A 67 -11.82 -17.47 6.70
C GLY A 67 -12.91 -18.17 5.87
N HIS A 68 -13.93 -17.45 5.41
CA HIS A 68 -15.01 -18.03 4.62
C HIS A 68 -14.50 -18.51 3.26
N TRP A 69 -13.79 -17.65 2.54
CA TRP A 69 -13.17 -18.00 1.27
C TRP A 69 -12.06 -19.03 1.43
N ALA A 70 -11.27 -18.95 2.50
CA ALA A 70 -10.21 -19.93 2.75
C ALA A 70 -10.78 -21.34 2.94
N THR A 71 -11.89 -21.46 3.65
CA THR A 71 -12.59 -22.73 3.86
C THR A 71 -13.12 -23.28 2.54
N ARG A 72 -13.80 -22.46 1.74
CA ARG A 72 -14.32 -22.87 0.41
C ARG A 72 -13.20 -23.31 -0.54
N LEU A 73 -12.10 -22.57 -0.59
CA LEU A 73 -10.95 -22.92 -1.44
C LEU A 73 -10.27 -24.21 -0.98
N ARG A 74 -10.20 -24.48 0.33
CA ARG A 74 -9.69 -25.76 0.86
C ARG A 74 -10.54 -26.94 0.41
N TYR A 75 -11.87 -26.84 0.46
CA TYR A 75 -12.75 -27.87 -0.06
C TYR A 75 -12.56 -28.11 -1.57
N GLN A 76 -12.21 -27.06 -2.31
CA GLN A 76 -11.97 -27.14 -3.76
C GLN A 76 -10.50 -27.38 -4.12
N GLN A 77 -9.61 -27.60 -3.14
CA GLN A 77 -8.16 -27.63 -3.34
C GLN A 77 -7.75 -28.68 -4.37
N ASN A 78 -8.27 -29.91 -4.28
CA ASN A 78 -7.91 -30.98 -5.22
C ASN A 78 -8.32 -30.66 -6.66
N ARG A 79 -9.46 -30.00 -6.84
CA ARG A 79 -9.92 -29.53 -8.15
C ARG A 79 -9.00 -28.40 -8.65
N LEU A 80 -8.76 -27.39 -7.82
CA LEU A 80 -7.94 -26.24 -8.18
C LEU A 80 -6.51 -26.65 -8.52
N LEU A 81 -5.92 -27.58 -7.75
CA LEU A 81 -4.59 -28.12 -8.00
C LEU A 81 -4.50 -28.78 -9.37
N ARG A 82 -5.47 -29.65 -9.72
CA ARG A 82 -5.49 -30.29 -11.06
C ARG A 82 -5.63 -29.28 -12.18
N GLN A 83 -6.49 -28.27 -12.01
CA GLN A 83 -6.67 -27.22 -13.00
C GLN A 83 -5.42 -26.37 -13.19
N LEU A 84 -4.74 -26.00 -12.09
CA LEU A 84 -3.51 -25.22 -12.14
C LEU A 84 -2.34 -26.03 -12.70
N ALA A 85 -2.22 -27.31 -12.34
CA ALA A 85 -1.17 -28.19 -12.83
C ALA A 85 -1.22 -28.45 -14.35
N ALA A 86 -2.35 -28.13 -15.02
CA ALA A 86 -2.46 -28.19 -16.46
C ALA A 86 -1.72 -27.03 -17.18
N PHE A 87 -1.39 -25.94 -16.46
CA PHE A 87 -0.61 -24.84 -17.01
C PHE A 87 0.88 -25.08 -16.83
N GLU A 88 1.63 -24.73 -17.86
CA GLU A 88 3.09 -24.86 -17.90
C GLU A 88 3.76 -24.02 -16.81
N GLU A 89 3.20 -22.86 -16.47
CA GLU A 89 3.71 -21.98 -15.42
C GLU A 89 3.68 -22.59 -14.01
N PHE A 90 2.79 -23.57 -13.79
CA PHE A 90 2.66 -24.32 -12.54
C PHE A 90 3.25 -25.74 -12.67
N ARG A 91 4.15 -25.99 -13.62
CA ARG A 91 4.85 -27.27 -13.74
C ARG A 91 5.50 -27.65 -12.41
N GLY A 92 5.18 -28.86 -11.93
CA GLY A 92 5.69 -29.37 -10.65
C GLY A 92 4.85 -28.94 -9.43
N LEU A 93 3.63 -28.42 -9.60
CA LEU A 93 2.71 -28.12 -8.49
C LEU A 93 2.30 -29.40 -7.76
N VAL A 94 2.77 -29.50 -6.51
CA VAL A 94 2.49 -30.63 -5.60
C VAL A 94 1.39 -30.26 -4.61
N ARG A 95 1.34 -29.00 -4.15
CA ARG A 95 0.37 -28.56 -3.14
C ARG A 95 0.05 -27.08 -3.20
N ILE A 96 -1.12 -26.73 -2.69
CA ILE A 96 -1.57 -25.36 -2.47
C ILE A 96 -1.68 -25.11 -0.97
N LEU A 97 -1.06 -24.04 -0.49
CA LEU A 97 -1.12 -23.59 0.89
C LEU A 97 -1.99 -22.34 0.97
N PHE A 98 -2.89 -22.31 1.96
CA PHE A 98 -3.79 -21.17 2.18
C PHE A 98 -3.43 -20.46 3.48
N LYS A 99 -3.02 -19.20 3.38
CA LYS A 99 -2.79 -18.31 4.52
C LYS A 99 -3.89 -17.26 4.59
N VAL A 100 -4.66 -17.25 5.68
CA VAL A 100 -5.65 -16.20 5.92
C VAL A 100 -4.94 -14.97 6.45
N GLN A 101 -5.09 -13.84 5.76
CA GLN A 101 -4.59 -12.55 6.19
C GLN A 101 -5.70 -11.51 6.02
N PRO A 102 -6.40 -11.16 7.12
CA PRO A 102 -7.37 -10.09 7.12
C PRO A 102 -6.75 -8.80 6.62
N THR A 103 -7.44 -8.15 5.68
CA THR A 103 -7.12 -6.77 5.30
C THR A 103 -7.60 -5.87 6.42
N THR A 104 -6.80 -5.73 7.47
CA THR A 104 -6.99 -4.64 8.42
C THR A 104 -6.67 -3.36 7.66
N GLN A 105 -7.69 -2.58 7.28
CA GLN A 105 -7.44 -1.21 6.83
C GLN A 105 -6.73 -0.52 7.98
N ALA A 106 -5.44 -0.22 7.81
CA ALA A 106 -4.75 0.64 8.76
C ALA A 106 -5.60 1.92 8.86
N PRO A 107 -5.96 2.38 10.08
CA PRO A 107 -6.70 3.62 10.20
C PRO A 107 -5.94 4.67 9.40
N THR A 108 -6.62 5.35 8.49
CA THR A 108 -6.05 6.47 7.75
C THR A 108 -5.40 7.37 8.79
N ARG A 109 -4.06 7.48 8.77
CA ARG A 109 -3.35 8.38 9.68
C ARG A 109 -3.82 9.78 9.34
N VAL A 110 -4.84 10.24 10.06
CA VAL A 110 -5.27 11.62 10.02
C VAL A 110 -4.05 12.40 10.48
N ASN A 111 -3.55 13.29 9.64
CA ASN A 111 -2.39 14.09 10.01
C ASN A 111 -2.82 15.03 11.13
N THR A 112 -2.54 14.64 12.38
CA THR A 112 -2.91 15.39 13.59
C THR A 112 -1.91 16.48 13.92
N ASN A 113 -1.00 16.83 12.99
CA ASN A 113 -0.04 17.91 13.17
C ASN A 113 -0.77 19.27 13.15
N ARG A 114 -1.46 19.54 14.27
CA ARG A 114 -2.26 20.72 14.58
C ARG A 114 -1.56 21.44 15.72
N ILE A 115 -1.46 22.75 15.60
CA ILE A 115 -0.96 23.60 16.67
C ILE A 115 -2.18 23.97 17.53
N SER A 116 -2.05 23.83 18.85
CA SER A 116 -3.11 24.25 19.78
C SER A 116 -3.30 25.76 19.73
N GLU A 117 -4.48 26.24 20.14
CA GLU A 117 -4.72 27.69 20.21
C GLU A 117 -3.71 28.40 21.10
N SER A 118 -3.34 27.76 22.23
CA SER A 118 -2.29 28.26 23.13
C SER A 118 -0.93 28.38 22.44
N ALA A 119 -0.52 27.38 21.66
CA ALA A 119 0.76 27.42 20.95
C ALA A 119 0.72 28.42 19.78
N SER A 120 -0.43 28.63 19.13
CA SER A 120 -0.61 29.69 18.13
C SER A 120 -0.43 31.07 18.74
N ALA A 121 -1.06 31.33 19.90
CA ALA A 121 -0.93 32.59 20.62
C ALA A 121 0.52 32.87 21.03
N THR A 122 1.22 31.88 21.59
CA THR A 122 2.65 32.01 21.94
C THR A 122 3.53 32.27 20.71
N LEU A 123 3.22 31.65 19.56
CA LEU A 123 3.96 31.89 18.32
C LEU A 123 3.70 33.28 17.75
N HIS A 124 2.49 33.84 17.94
CA HIS A 124 2.15 35.20 17.52
C HIS A 124 2.90 36.23 18.38
N GLU A 125 2.84 36.07 19.70
CA GLU A 125 3.59 36.91 20.66
C GLU A 125 5.10 36.87 20.38
N ALA A 126 5.65 35.68 20.12
CA ALA A 126 7.05 35.54 19.73
C ALA A 126 7.38 36.23 18.40
N ALA A 127 6.45 36.28 17.44
CA ALA A 127 6.65 36.95 16.16
C ALA A 127 6.66 38.47 16.28
N GLU A 128 5.90 39.04 17.24
CA GLU A 128 5.90 40.49 17.52
C GLU A 128 7.25 40.98 18.05
N GLY A 129 7.95 40.14 18.82
CA GLY A 129 9.28 40.44 19.37
C GLY A 129 10.47 40.28 18.41
N ILE A 130 10.25 39.89 17.15
CA ILE A 130 11.33 39.58 16.20
C ILE A 130 11.51 40.67 15.15
N SER A 131 12.71 41.26 15.11
CA SER A 131 13.08 42.31 14.14
C SER A 131 13.38 41.77 12.73
N ASN A 132 13.67 40.48 12.58
CA ASN A 132 13.96 39.89 11.29
C ASN A 132 12.66 39.59 10.52
N PRO A 133 12.40 40.24 9.38
CA PRO A 133 11.13 40.15 8.67
C PRO A 133 10.86 38.74 8.10
N GLN A 134 11.90 38.02 7.70
CA GLN A 134 11.77 36.66 7.16
C GLN A 134 11.40 35.65 8.24
N LEU A 135 11.97 35.80 9.44
CA LEU A 135 11.67 34.94 10.58
C LEU A 135 10.28 35.24 11.16
N LYS A 136 9.92 36.52 11.27
CA LYS A 136 8.58 36.97 11.67
C LYS A 136 7.49 36.36 10.77
N ALA A 137 7.63 36.51 9.46
CA ALA A 137 6.69 35.94 8.49
C ALA A 137 6.62 34.40 8.57
N ALA A 138 7.73 33.73 8.90
CA ALA A 138 7.75 32.28 9.08
C ALA A 138 6.97 31.83 10.32
N LEU A 139 7.06 32.57 11.44
CA LEU A 139 6.31 32.29 12.67
C LEU A 139 4.82 32.63 12.53
N GLU A 140 4.46 33.73 11.90
CA GLU A 140 3.07 34.09 11.60
C GLU A 140 2.39 33.04 10.70
N ARG A 141 3.11 32.55 9.68
CA ARG A 141 2.66 31.44 8.84
C ARG A 141 2.52 30.12 9.60
N LEU A 142 3.29 29.94 10.67
CA LEU A 142 3.17 28.77 11.54
C LEU A 142 1.95 28.90 12.46
N ALA A 143 1.76 30.06 13.10
CA ALA A 143 0.64 30.37 13.99
C ALA A 143 -0.73 30.26 13.28
N SER A 144 -0.84 30.77 12.05
CA SER A 144 -2.06 30.71 11.23
C SER A 144 -2.53 29.30 10.82
N ARG A 145 -1.81 28.24 11.19
CA ARG A 145 -2.24 26.84 11.01
C ARG A 145 -3.15 26.34 12.14
N SER A 146 -3.49 27.17 13.14
CA SER A 146 -4.60 26.86 14.07
C SER A 146 -5.93 26.99 13.33
N ARG A 147 -6.77 25.96 13.41
CA ARG A 147 -8.18 26.08 13.02
C ARG A 147 -9.02 25.69 14.23
N LYS A 148 -9.93 26.57 14.61
CA LYS A 148 -10.93 26.33 15.65
C LYS A 148 -11.65 25.00 15.33
N PRO A 149 -11.69 24.02 16.25
CA PRO A 149 -12.54 22.85 16.06
C PRO A 149 -14.00 23.32 15.94
N PRO A 150 -14.83 22.73 15.06
CA PRO A 150 -16.25 23.05 15.06
C PRO A 150 -16.79 22.72 16.45
N GLU A 151 -17.39 23.71 17.10
CA GLU A 151 -18.16 23.54 18.34
C GLU A 151 -19.20 22.43 18.07
N PRO A 152 -19.29 21.39 18.90
CA PRO A 152 -20.42 20.47 18.81
C PRO A 152 -21.69 21.28 19.09
N GLY A 153 -22.59 21.33 18.11
CA GLY A 153 -23.88 21.97 18.25
C GLY A 153 -24.63 21.40 19.45
N GLU A 154 -25.12 22.30 20.29
CA GLU A 154 -26.12 22.05 21.32
C GLU A 154 -27.38 21.50 20.61
N GLU A 155 -27.72 20.24 20.90
CA GLU A 155 -29.08 19.67 20.74
C GLU A 155 -29.94 20.04 21.95
#